data_AF-A0A6L3ESV7-F1
#
_entry.id   AF-A0A6L3ESV7-F1
#
_cell.length_a   1.000
_cell.length_b   1.000
_cell.length_c   1.000
_cell.angle_alpha   90.00
_cell.angle_beta   90.00
_cell.angle_gamma   90.00
#
_symmetry.space_group_name_H-M   'P 1'
#
loop_
_entity.id
_entity.type
_entity.pdbx_description
1 polymer ?
#
loop_
_entity_poly.entity_id
_entity_poly.type
_entity_poly.pdbx_seq_one_letter_code
_entity_poly.pdbx_strand_id
1 'polypeptide(L)' 'MLCSQGKATSVTIYLGERDSYQGKALSMALLQFLKSEGAAGATVTRGVAGFGARNRIHVD' A
#
# COMPACT_ATOMS: atom_id res chain seq x y z
N MET A 1 -10.35 -6.43 -25.14
CA MET A 1 -9.82 -6.74 -23.80
C MET A 1 -10.99 -7.19 -22.95
N LEU A 2 -11.22 -8.51 -22.86
CA LEU A 2 -12.37 -9.07 -22.15
C LEU A 2 -12.01 -9.13 -20.67
N CYS A 3 -12.49 -8.18 -19.88
CA CYS A 3 -12.44 -8.31 -18.42
C CYS A 3 -13.40 -9.45 -18.05
N SER A 4 -12.86 -10.65 -17.78
CA SER A 4 -13.65 -11.73 -17.20
C SER A 4 -14.22 -11.24 -15.87
N GLN A 5 -15.53 -11.06 -15.79
CA GLN A 5 -16.21 -10.73 -14.54
C GLN A 5 -16.07 -11.94 -13.61
N GLY A 6 -15.25 -11.78 -12.57
CA GLY A 6 -14.98 -12.77 -11.54
C GLY A 6 -14.94 -12.09 -10.18
N LYS A 7 -15.14 -12.86 -9.11
CA LYS A 7 -15.11 -12.33 -7.74
C LYS A 7 -13.68 -11.87 -7.44
N ALA A 8 -13.51 -10.58 -7.13
CA ALA A 8 -12.25 -9.99 -6.74
C ALA A 8 -12.36 -9.35 -5.36
N THR A 9 -11.27 -9.36 -4.60
CA THR A 9 -11.15 -8.67 -3.31
C THR A 9 -10.12 -7.56 -3.46
N SER A 10 -10.54 -6.32 -3.19
CA SER A 10 -9.62 -5.18 -3.06
C SER A 10 -9.26 -5.00 -1.60
N VAL A 11 -7.98 -4.77 -1.32
CA VAL A 11 -7.45 -4.52 0.03
C VAL A 11 -6.75 -3.17 0.03
N THR A 12 -7.09 -2.34 1.01
CA THR A 12 -6.39 -1.07 1.26
C THR A 12 -5.51 -1.22 2.48
N ILE A 13 -4.22 -0.90 2.33
CA ILE A 13 -3.22 -0.94 3.41
C ILE A 13 -2.81 0.50 3.72
N TYR A 14 -2.98 0.92 4.96
CA TYR A 14 -2.50 2.22 5.45
C TYR A 14 -1.16 2.02 6.14
N LEU A 15 -0.17 2.84 5.77
CA LEU A 15 1.20 2.77 6.27
C LEU A 15 1.77 4.17 6.45
N GLY A 16 2.72 4.32 7.37
CA GLY A 16 3.48 5.55 7.54
C GLY A 16 4.53 5.68 6.45
N GLU A 17 4.77 6.91 5.99
CA GLU A 17 5.73 7.17 4.91
C GLU A 17 7.17 6.82 5.30
N ARG A 18 7.50 6.96 6.59
CA ARG A 18 8.81 6.62 7.15
C ARG A 18 8.96 5.16 7.55
N ASP A 19 7.92 4.35 7.35
CA ASP A 19 8.01 2.92 7.67
C ASP A 19 8.96 2.25 6.67
N SER A 20 9.82 1.39 7.20
CA SER A 20 10.84 0.70 6.41
C SER A 20 10.84 -0.79 6.71
N TYR A 21 11.23 -1.56 5.70
CA TYR A 21 11.42 -3.00 5.78
C TYR A 21 12.72 -3.39 5.10
N GLN A 22 13.63 -4.02 5.84
CA GLN A 22 14.95 -4.43 5.35
C GLN A 22 15.71 -3.30 4.62
N GLY A 23 15.68 -2.09 5.18
CA GLY A 23 16.36 -0.91 4.62
C GLY A 23 15.70 -0.29 3.39
N LYS A 24 14.52 -0.76 2.99
CA LYS A 24 13.71 -0.17 1.90
C LYS A 24 12.45 0.49 2.47
N ALA A 25 11.91 1.48 1.75
CA ALA A 25 10.59 2.02 2.08
C ALA A 25 9.55 0.89 2.07
N LEU A 26 8.71 0.81 3.11
CA LEU A 26 7.74 -0.28 3.29
C LEU A 26 6.76 -0.36 2.12
N SER A 27 6.37 0.78 1.55
CA SER A 27 5.52 0.86 0.34
C SER A 27 6.11 0.09 -0.84
N MET A 28 7.43 0.23 -1.07
CA MET A 28 8.13 -0.47 -2.15
C MET A 28 8.31 -1.95 -1.86
N ALA A 29 8.57 -2.31 -0.59
CA ALA A 29 8.65 -3.70 -0.18
C ALA A 29 7.31 -4.43 -0.41
N LEU A 30 6.18 -3.78 -0.07
CA LEU A 30 4.84 -4.32 -0.31
C LEU A 30 4.52 -4.47 -1.80
N LEU A 31 4.88 -3.48 -2.63
CA LEU A 31 4.71 -3.62 -4.09
C LEU A 31 5.49 -4.80 -4.65
N GLN A 32 6.75 -4.99 -4.21
CA GLN A 32 7.58 -6.12 -4.63
C GLN A 32 6.97 -7.45 -4.18
N PHE A 33 6.51 -7.52 -2.94
CA PHE A 33 5.85 -8.70 -2.37
C PHE A 33 4.55 -9.05 -3.10
N LEU A 34 3.63 -8.10 -3.27
CA LEU A 34 2.36 -8.36 -3.97
C LEU A 34 2.59 -8.78 -5.43
N LYS A 35 3.62 -8.22 -6.07
CA LYS A 35 4.03 -8.64 -7.41
C LYS A 35 4.57 -10.07 -7.42
N SER A 36 5.38 -10.49 -6.44
CA SER A 36 5.90 -11.86 -6.37
C SER A 36 4.82 -12.89 -6.05
N GLU A 37 3.80 -12.51 -5.27
CA GLU A 37 2.64 -13.37 -4.94
C GLU A 37 1.59 -13.45 -6.07
N GLY A 38 1.79 -12.74 -7.18
CA GLY A 38 0.89 -12.80 -8.34
C GLY A 38 -0.42 -12.03 -8.14
N ALA A 39 -0.43 -10.97 -7.32
CA ALA A 39 -1.58 -10.07 -7.22
C ALA A 39 -1.93 -9.48 -8.60
N ALA A 40 -3.23 -9.33 -8.88
CA ALA A 40 -3.71 -8.80 -10.17
C ALA A 40 -3.23 -7.37 -10.45
N GLY A 41 -2.94 -6.60 -9.39
CA GLY A 41 -2.38 -5.26 -9.47
C GLY A 41 -2.27 -4.63 -8.09
N ALA A 42 -1.46 -3.57 -7.99
CA ALA A 42 -1.33 -2.76 -6.79
C ALA A 42 -0.93 -1.33 -7.16
N THR A 43 -1.44 -0.36 -6.41
CA THR A 43 -1.14 1.08 -6.59
C THR A 43 -0.81 1.68 -5.23
N VAL A 44 0.22 2.51 -5.17
CA VAL A 44 0.56 3.29 -3.98
C VAL A 44 0.09 4.72 -4.19
N THR A 45 -0.61 5.26 -3.21
CA THR A 45 -0.97 6.68 -3.13
C THR A 45 -0.27 7.31 -1.93
N ARG A 46 0.14 8.57 -2.06
CA ARG A 46 0.75 9.35 -1.00
C ARG A 46 -0.21 10.46 -0.58
N GLY A 47 -0.58 10.47 0.70
CA GLY A 47 -1.37 11.55 1.28
C GLY A 47 -0.46 12.70 1.73
N VAL A 48 -1.01 13.91 1.81
CA VAL A 48 -0.30 15.10 2.31
C VAL A 48 -0.22 15.11 3.84
N ALA A 49 -1.25 14.57 4.50
CA ALA A 49 -1.32 14.47 5.95
C ALA A 49 -2.25 13.34 6.39
N GLY A 50 -2.05 12.84 7.60
CA GLY A 50 -2.91 11.85 8.23
C GLY A 50 -2.69 11.76 9.74
N PHE A 51 -3.62 11.12 10.44
CA PHE A 51 -3.46 10.80 11.87
C PHE A 51 -3.87 9.34 12.13
N GLY A 52 -3.25 8.73 13.13
CA GLY A 52 -3.55 7.36 13.56
C GLY A 52 -4.00 7.31 15.01
N ALA A 53 -3.94 6.13 15.62
CA ALA A 53 -4.42 5.87 16.99
C ALA A 53 -3.83 6.80 18.08
N ARG A 54 -2.65 7.39 17.85
CA ARG A 54 -2.01 8.35 18.77
C ARG A 54 -2.52 9.79 18.61
N ASN A 55 -3.49 10.02 17.71
CA ASN A 55 -4.13 11.31 17.41
C ASN A 55 -3.17 12.48 17.12
N ARG A 56 -1.96 12.17 16.63
CA ARG A 56 -0.97 13.17 16.18
C ARG A 56 -1.08 13.28 14.67
N ILE A 57 -1.20 14.52 14.19
CA ILE A 57 -1.11 14.82 12.76
C ILE A 57 0.34 14.55 12.32
N HIS A 58 0.50 13.64 11.38
CA HIS A 58 1.69 13.54 10.54
C HIS A 58 1.42 14.29 9.24
N VAL A 59 2.32 15.21 8.93
CA VAL A 59 2.43 15.82 7.61
C VAL A 59 3.63 15.20 6.92
N ASP A 60 3.48 15.00 5.62
CA ASP A 60 4.48 14.42 4.73
C ASP A 60 5.25 15.51 3.99
#